data_AF-A0A516NZY1-F1
#
_entry.id   AF-A0A516NZY1-F1
#
_cell.length_a   1.000
_cell.length_b   1.000
_cell.length_c   1.000
_cell.angle_alpha   90.00
_cell.angle_beta   90.00
_cell.angle_gamma   90.00
#
_symmetry.space_group_name_H-M   'P 1'
#
loop_
_entity.id
_entity.type
_entity.pdbx_description
1 polymer ?
#
loop_
_entity_poly.entity_id
_entity_poly.type
_entity_poly.pdbx_seq_one_letter_code
_entity_poly.pdbx_strand_id
1 'polypeptide(L)' 'MKSLLHMVSLTGIKYDPELKDYYTRKKAEGKHTMLVLNNIKCKIVYRIFAVIQRESNFVNLHKFAA' A
#
# COMPACT_ATOMS: atom_id res chain seq x y z
N MET A 1 -12.75 -9.63 -8.70
CA MET A 1 -11.67 -9.28 -7.72
C MET A 1 -10.71 -8.18 -8.22
N LYS A 2 -10.34 -8.14 -9.51
CA LYS A 2 -9.43 -7.11 -10.09
C LYS A 2 -9.88 -5.66 -9.83
N SER A 3 -11.16 -5.36 -10.04
CA SER A 3 -11.75 -4.03 -9.84
C SER A 3 -11.71 -3.58 -8.37
N LEU A 4 -12.05 -4.47 -7.43
CA LEU A 4 -12.03 -4.19 -6.01
C LEU A 4 -10.63 -3.82 -5.52
N LEU A 5 -9.62 -4.64 -5.83
CA LEU A 5 -8.22 -4.37 -5.43
C LEU A 5 -7.68 -3.07 -6.04
N HIS A 6 -8.13 -2.74 -7.26
CA HIS A 6 -7.78 -1.46 -7.87
C HIS A 6 -8.37 -0.29 -7.09
N MET A 7 -9.66 -0.33 -6.75
CA MET A 7 -10.30 0.71 -5.93
C MET A 7 -9.63 0.83 -4.55
N VAL A 8 -9.35 -0.29 -3.89
CA VAL A 8 -8.64 -0.33 -2.60
C VAL A 8 -7.24 0.29 -2.71
N SER A 9 -6.55 0.12 -3.84
CA SER A 9 -5.24 0.75 -4.04
C SER A 9 -5.35 2.26 -4.18
N LEU A 10 -6.37 2.74 -4.89
CA LEU A 10 -6.61 4.18 -5.07
C LEU A 10 -7.00 4.85 -3.74
N THR A 11 -7.88 4.22 -2.96
CA THR A 11 -8.24 4.71 -1.62
C THR A 11 -7.08 4.60 -0.65
N GLY A 12 -6.29 3.52 -0.71
CA GLY A 12 -5.08 3.33 0.08
C GLY A 12 -4.07 4.45 -0.14
N ILE A 13 -3.78 4.81 -1.39
CA ILE A 13 -2.89 5.94 -1.71
C ILE A 13 -3.42 7.27 -1.16
N LYS A 14 -4.75 7.45 -1.10
CA LYS A 14 -5.36 8.69 -0.62
C LYS A 14 -5.26 8.86 0.90
N TYR A 15 -5.47 7.79 1.65
CA TYR A 15 -5.60 7.87 3.12
C TYR A 15 -4.41 7.31 3.91
N ASP A 16 -3.59 6.45 3.32
CA ASP A 16 -2.41 5.88 3.95
C ASP A 16 -1.14 6.63 3.48
N PRO A 17 -0.48 7.41 4.37
CA PRO A 17 0.73 8.15 4.03
C PRO A 17 1.87 7.27 3.53
N GLU A 18 2.04 6.05 4.07
CA GLU A 18 3.11 5.14 3.67
C GLU A 18 2.91 4.67 2.22
N LEU A 19 1.66 4.36 1.85
CA LEU A 19 1.33 3.98 0.47
C LEU A 19 1.46 5.16 -0.50
N LYS A 20 1.10 6.37 -0.06
CA LYS A 20 1.26 7.61 -0.85
C LYS A 20 2.73 7.93 -1.13
N ASP A 21 3.57 7.82 -0.12
CA ASP A 21 5.01 8.06 -0.24
C ASP A 21 5.65 7.00 -1.14
N TYR A 22 5.27 5.72 -0.96
CA TYR A 22 5.69 4.65 -1.85
C TYR A 22 5.30 4.92 -3.30
N TYR A 23 4.05 5.34 -3.55
CA TYR A 23 3.57 5.67 -4.89
C TYR A 23 4.37 6.82 -5.51
N THR A 24 4.54 7.92 -4.77
CA THR A 24 5.26 9.12 -5.23
C THR A 24 6.72 8.80 -5.54
N ARG A 25 7.40 8.07 -4.65
CA ARG A 25 8.78 7.65 -4.86
C ARG A 25 8.94 6.75 -6.09
N LYS A 26 8.07 5.75 -6.25
CA LYS A 26 8.14 4.85 -7.42
C LYS A 26 7.80 5.55 -8.73
N LYS A 27 6.94 6.56 -8.70
CA LYS A 27 6.67 7.42 -9.85
C LYS A 27 7.89 8.31 -10.18
N ALA A 28 8.56 8.86 -9.16
CA ALA A 28 9.79 9.63 -9.33
C ALA A 28 10.95 8.80 -9.88
N GLU A 29 11.02 7.50 -9.56
CA GLU A 29 11.93 6.53 -10.19
C GLU A 29 11.60 6.24 -11.68
N GLY A 30 10.58 6.88 -12.26
CA GLY A 30 10.19 6.71 -13.67
C GLY A 30 9.35 5.45 -13.96
N LYS A 31 8.82 4.78 -12.94
CA LYS A 31 8.06 3.54 -13.15
C LYS A 31 6.65 3.81 -13.68
N HIS A 32 6.19 2.94 -14.58
CA HIS A 32 4.85 3.01 -15.14
C HIS A 32 3.77 2.92 -14.05
N THR A 33 2.79 3.83 -14.10
CA THR A 33 1.73 3.97 -13.07
C THR A 33 1.00 2.66 -12.77
N MET A 34 0.67 1.86 -13.78
CA MET A 34 -0.03 0.59 -13.55
C MET A 34 0.83 -0.46 -12.84
N LEU A 35 2.15 -0.43 -13.04
CA LEU A 35 3.06 -1.31 -12.30
C LEU A 35 3.15 -0.90 -10.84
N VAL A 36 3.21 0.41 -10.56
CA VAL A 36 3.22 0.93 -9.18
C VAL A 36 1.92 0.58 -8.46
N LEU A 37 0.76 0.75 -9.12
CA LEU A 37 -0.53 0.34 -8.56
C LEU A 37 -0.60 -1.16 -8.31
N ASN A 38 0.00 -1.99 -9.17
CA ASN A 38 0.08 -3.42 -8.93
C ASN A 38 0.90 -3.77 -7.68
N ASN A 39 2.03 -3.09 -7.49
CA ASN A 39 2.86 -3.27 -6.30
C ASN A 39 2.11 -2.88 -5.02
N ILE A 40 1.26 -1.84 -5.08
CA ILE A 40 0.44 -1.40 -3.95
C ILE A 40 -0.62 -2.45 -3.60
N LYS A 41 -1.29 -3.06 -4.59
CA LYS A 41 -2.22 -4.19 -4.36
C LYS A 41 -1.52 -5.31 -3.59
N CYS A 42 -0.35 -5.73 -4.05
CA CYS A 42 0.42 -6.79 -3.40
C CYS A 42 0.82 -6.41 -1.97
N LYS A 43 1.26 -5.16 -1.74
CA LYS A 43 1.58 -4.67 -0.39
C LYS A 43 0.40 -4.75 0.56
N ILE A 44 -0.80 -4.34 0.14
CA ILE A 44 -2.01 -4.40 0.98
C ILE A 44 -2.34 -5.86 1.32
N VAL A 45 -2.29 -6.75 0.33
CA VAL A 45 -2.52 -8.19 0.54
C VAL A 45 -1.51 -8.77 1.53
N TYR A 46 -0.22 -8.46 1.37
CA TYR A 46 0.81 -8.92 2.31
C TYR A 46 0.61 -8.37 3.73
N ARG A 47 0.18 -7.12 3.89
CA ARG A 47 -0.13 -6.56 5.22
C ARG A 47 -1.27 -7.34 5.89
N ILE A 48 -2.32 -7.67 5.14
CA ILE A 48 -3.45 -8.47 5.66
C ILE A 48 -2.95 -9.84 6.14
N PHE A 49 -2.19 -10.56 5.30
CA PHE A 49 -1.65 -11.86 5.67
C PHE A 49 -0.71 -11.80 6.87
N ALA A 50 0.16 -10.78 6.96
CA ALA A 50 1.06 -10.62 8.09
C ALA A 50 0.33 -10.39 9.42
N VAL A 51 -0.76 -9.61 9.41
CA VAL A 51 -1.60 -9.38 10.60
C VAL A 51 -2.28 -10.66 11.04
N ILE A 52 -2.82 -11.43 10.10
CA ILE A 52 -3.46 -12.73 10.38
C ILE A 52 -2.43 -13.70 10.97
N GLN A 53 -1.26 -13.84 10.35
CA GLN A 53 -0.22 -14.77 10.80
C GLN A 53 0.35 -14.42 12.18
N ARG A 54 0.48 -13.12 12.49
CA ARG A 54 1.03 -12.63 13.76
C ARG A 54 -0.03 -12.50 14.85
N GLU A 55 -1.31 -12.74 14.54
CA GLU A 55 -2.47 -12.61 15.44
C GLU A 55 -2.51 -11.29 16.23
N SER A 56 -2.01 -10.21 15.62
CA SER A 56 -1.87 -8.92 16.30
C SER A 56 -2.05 -7.75 15.35
N ASN A 57 -2.70 -6.71 15.87
CA ASN A 57 -3.18 -5.56 15.10
C ASN A 57 -2.09 -4.89 14.26
N PHE A 58 -2.47 -4.42 13.07
CA PHE A 58 -1.58 -3.62 12.23
C PHE A 58 -1.14 -2.35 12.97
N VAL A 59 0.17 -2.12 13.04
CA VAL A 59 0.75 -0.91 13.65
C VAL A 59 1.21 0.01 12.53
N ASN A 60 0.67 1.22 12.48
CA ASN A 60 1.08 2.22 11.50
C ASN A 60 2.37 2.91 11.99
N LEU A 61 3.52 2.40 11.55
CA LEU A 61 4.85 2.92 11.91
C LEU A 61 5.09 4.34 11.39
N HIS A 62 4.48 4.72 10.27
CA HIS A 62 4.62 6.06 9.68
C HIS A 62 4.07 7.15 10.60
N LYS A 63 3.09 6.84 11.47
CA LYS A 63 2.61 7.76 12.52
C LYS A 63 3.62 8.02 13.65
N PHE A 64 4.64 7.19 13.81
CA PHE A 64 5.62 7.26 14.90
C PHE A 64 7.01 7.70 14.45
N ALA A 65 7.23 7.84 13.14
CA ALA A 65 8.47 8.37 12.60
C ALA A 65 8.47 9.90 12.77
N ALA A 66 9.21 10.36 13.79
CA ALA A 66 9.47 11.78 14.08
C ALA A 66 10.47 12.39 13.09
#